data_AF-D9PJR3-F1
#
_entry.id   AF-D9PJR3-F1
#
_cell.length_a   1.000
_cell.length_b   1.000
_cell.length_c   1.000
_cell.angle_alpha   90.00
_cell.angle_beta   90.00
_cell.angle_gamma   90.00
#
_symmetry.space_group_name_H-M   'P 1'
#
loop_
_entity.id
_entity.type
_entity.pdbx_description
1 polymer ?
#
loop_
_entity_poly.entity_id
_entity_poly.type
_entity_poly.pdbx_seq_one_letter_code
_entity_poly.pdbx_strand_id
1 'polypeptide(L)' 'MIRKAIIEDIKPIHRILSHYGDQGLLLARPLSELYDHLRDFFVVVAEGPEQKIIGTCALGICWEDLAEIRSLAVLEDD' A
#
# COMPACT_ATOMS: atom_id res chain seq x y z
N MET A 1 -4.78 9.17 -9.88
CA MET A 1 -3.52 9.87 -9.51
C MET A 1 -2.68 9.06 -8.52
N ILE A 2 -1.34 9.12 -8.60
CA ILE A 2 -0.44 8.53 -7.58
C ILE A 2 0.00 9.61 -6.60
N ARG A 3 -0.03 9.33 -5.30
CA ARG A 3 0.44 10.23 -4.24
C ARG A 3 1.05 9.48 -3.06
N LYS A 4 1.79 10.20 -2.21
CA LYS A 4 2.19 9.69 -0.88
C LYS A 4 0.95 9.35 -0.05
N ALA A 5 1.06 8.28 0.73
CA ALA A 5 0.01 7.88 1.66
C ALA A 5 -0.10 8.87 2.83
N ILE A 6 -1.32 9.04 3.34
CA ILE A 6 -1.64 9.75 4.57
C ILE A 6 -2.19 8.78 5.62
N ILE A 7 -2.30 9.21 6.87
CA ILE A 7 -2.77 8.37 8.00
C ILE A 7 -4.13 7.71 7.70
N GLU A 8 -5.03 8.43 7.02
CA GLU A 8 -6.36 7.95 6.65
C GLU A 8 -6.33 6.79 5.64
N ASP A 9 -5.25 6.66 4.88
CA ASP A 9 -5.10 5.62 3.86
C ASP A 9 -4.70 4.26 4.45
N ILE A 10 -4.20 4.21 5.70
CA ILE A 10 -3.65 2.97 6.29
C ILE A 10 -4.66 1.84 6.35
N LYS A 11 -5.91 2.12 6.72
CA LYS A 11 -6.96 1.09 6.75
C LYS A 11 -7.32 0.60 5.34
N PRO A 12 -7.53 1.46 4.33
CA PRO A 12 -7.60 1.04 2.92
C PRO A 12 -6.41 0.19 2.45
N ILE A 13 -5.18 0.63 2.71
CA ILE A 13 -3.95 -0.10 2.35
C ILE A 13 -3.97 -1.49 3.00
N HIS A 14 -4.21 -1.58 4.31
CA HIS A 14 -4.29 -2.84 5.02
C HIS A 14 -5.31 -3.80 4.39
N ARG A 15 -6.50 -3.31 4.00
CA ARG A 15 -7.52 -4.15 3.35
C ARG A 15 -7.03 -4.72 2.02
N ILE A 16 -6.36 -3.91 1.19
CA ILE A 16 -5.77 -4.38 -0.08
C ILE A 16 -4.70 -5.44 0.19
N LEU A 17 -3.80 -5.18 1.13
CA LEU A 17 -2.72 -6.13 1.45
C LEU A 17 -3.26 -7.44 2.05
N SER A 18 -4.27 -7.39 2.91
CA SER A 18 -4.93 -8.57 3.46
C SER A 18 -5.59 -9.40 2.36
N HIS A 19 -6.28 -8.77 1.40
CA HIS A 19 -6.92 -9.49 0.29
C HIS A 19 -5.94 -10.37 -0.51
N TYR A 20 -4.74 -9.86 -0.80
CA TYR A 20 -3.69 -10.64 -1.47
C TYR A 20 -2.88 -11.52 -0.52
N GLY A 21 -2.82 -11.17 0.77
CA GLY A 21 -2.23 -11.99 1.82
C GLY A 21 -2.99 -13.29 2.05
N ASP A 22 -4.33 -13.22 2.04
CA ASP A 22 -5.21 -14.39 2.16
C ASP A 22 -5.07 -15.36 0.97
N GLN A 23 -4.61 -14.87 -0.18
CA GLN A 23 -4.29 -15.65 -1.37
C GLN A 23 -2.85 -16.21 -1.37
N GLY A 24 -2.03 -15.85 -0.37
CA GLY A 24 -0.62 -16.22 -0.30
C GLY A 24 0.29 -15.48 -1.30
N LEU A 25 -0.20 -14.40 -1.91
CA LEU A 25 0.55 -13.60 -2.88
C LEU A 25 1.39 -12.50 -2.23
N LEU A 26 1.00 -12.04 -1.04
CA LEU A 26 1.73 -11.05 -0.26
C LEU A 26 1.94 -11.50 1.19
N LEU A 27 2.99 -10.98 1.81
CA LEU A 27 3.21 -11.14 3.25
C LEU A 27 2.20 -10.26 4.01
N ALA A 28 1.51 -10.86 4.98
CA ALA A 28 0.62 -10.13 5.88
C ALA A 28 1.41 -9.10 6.70
N ARG A 29 0.83 -7.92 6.91
CA ARG A 29 1.41 -6.86 7.74
C ARG A 29 0.41 -6.35 8.76
N PRO A 30 0.77 -6.29 10.06
CA PRO A 30 -0.11 -5.74 11.07
C PRO A 30 -0.28 -4.22 10.87
N LEU A 31 -1.44 -3.69 11.29
CA LEU A 31 -1.73 -2.26 11.21
C LEU A 31 -0.66 -1.38 11.85
N SER A 32 -0.07 -1.81 12.97
CA SER A 32 0.98 -1.06 13.67
C SER A 32 2.19 -0.81 12.77
N GLU A 33 2.64 -1.82 12.03
CA GLU A 33 3.76 -1.71 11.11
C GLU A 33 3.45 -0.75 9.96
N LEU A 34 2.21 -0.79 9.44
CA LEU A 34 1.79 0.15 8.39
C LEU A 34 1.78 1.60 8.89
N TYR A 35 1.38 1.84 10.14
CA TYR A 35 1.46 3.18 10.74
C TYR A 35 2.91 3.65 10.95
N ASP A 36 3.79 2.77 11.45
CA ASP A 36 5.21 3.08 11.66
C ASP A 36 5.92 3.43 10.35
N HIS A 37 5.56 2.75 9.26
CA HIS A 37 6.16 2.89 7.94
C HIS A 37 5.33 3.74 6.95
N LEU A 38 4.34 4.53 7.41
CA LEU A 38 3.44 5.31 6.54
C LEU A 38 4.17 6.08 5.42
N ARG A 39 5.32 6.67 5.74
CA ARG A 39 6.07 7.52 4.81
C ARG A 39 6.67 6.75 3.63
N ASP A 40 6.82 5.45 3.76
CA ASP A 40 7.34 4.57 2.71
C ASP A 40 6.28 4.31 1.64
N PHE A 41 4.99 4.45 1.98
CA PHE A 41 3.87 4.10 1.13
C PHE A 41 3.44 5.20 0.16
N PHE A 42 3.04 4.73 -1.01
CA PHE A 42 2.32 5.46 -2.03
C PHE A 42 1.00 4.74 -2.31
N VAL A 43 0.02 5.50 -2.76
CA VAL A 43 -1.29 4.99 -3.17
C VAL A 43 -1.64 5.53 -4.55
N VAL A 44 -2.35 4.71 -5.32
CA VAL A 44 -3.05 5.17 -6.52
C VAL A 44 -4.52 5.35 -6.18
N VAL A 45 -5.03 6.54 -6.50
CA VAL A 45 -6.41 6.95 -6.29
C VAL A 45 -7.11 6.98 -7.64
N ALA A 46 -8.28 6.34 -7.74
CA ALA A 46 -9.11 6.36 -8.93
C ALA A 46 -9.53 7.79 -9.30
N GLU A 47 -9.67 8.04 -10.59
CA GLU A 47 -10.24 9.28 -11.09
C GLU A 47 -11.75 9.23 -10.94
N GLY A 48 -12.32 10.15 -10.17
CA GLY A 48 -13.76 10.16 -9.89
C GLY A 48 -14.10 10.85 -8.57
N PRO A 49 -15.40 11.05 -8.30
CA PRO A 49 -15.85 11.80 -7.13
C PRO A 49 -15.52 11.12 -5.80
N GLU A 50 -15.38 9.79 -5.77
CA GLU A 50 -15.21 9.02 -4.53
C GLU A 50 -13.76 8.88 -4.05
N GLN A 51 -12.77 9.38 -4.81
CA GLN A 51 -11.32 9.32 -4.48
C GLN A 51 -10.89 7.97 -3.86
N LYS A 52 -11.38 6.86 -4.42
CA LYS A 52 -11.12 5.51 -3.91
C LYS A 52 -9.66 5.13 -4.15
N ILE A 53 -9.01 4.59 -3.14
CA ILE A 53 -7.68 3.97 -3.29
C ILE A 53 -7.86 2.63 -3.99
N ILE A 54 -7.22 2.48 -5.14
CA ILE A 54 -7.29 1.26 -5.97
C ILE A 54 -6.00 0.46 -5.96
N GLY A 55 -4.95 0.96 -5.29
CA GLY A 55 -3.69 0.25 -5.19
C GLY A 55 -2.69 0.96 -4.31
N THR A 56 -1.64 0.23 -3.94
CA THR A 56 -0.61 0.68 -3.02
C THR A 56 0.74 0.05 -3.34
N CYS A 57 1.80 0.71 -2.91
CA CYS A 57 3.17 0.24 -3.02
C CYS A 57 4.02 0.96 -1.95
N ALA A 58 5.03 0.31 -1.42
CA ALA A 58 6.01 0.90 -0.52
C ALA A 58 7.43 0.75 -1.07
N LEU A 59 8.27 1.75 -0.82
CA LEU A 59 9.71 1.66 -1.08
C LEU A 59 10.44 1.63 0.27
N GLY A 60 11.05 0.48 0.60
CA GLY A 60 11.90 0.34 1.78
C GLY A 60 13.36 0.59 1.43
N ILE A 61 14.01 1.54 2.08
CA ILE A 61 15.45 1.74 1.96
C ILE A 61 16.15 0.69 2.84
N CYS A 62 17.00 -0.14 2.24
CA CYS A 62 17.75 -1.19 2.93
C CYS A 62 19.16 -0.72 3.30
N TRP A 63 19.82 0.04 2.41
CA TRP A 63 21.18 0.55 2.59
C TRP A 63 21.41 1.83 1.76
N GLU A 64 22.65 2.32 1.69
CA GLU A 64 23.00 3.56 0.99
C GLU A 64 22.70 3.53 -0.52
N ASP A 65 22.72 2.34 -1.13
CA ASP A 65 22.56 2.10 -2.57
C ASP A 65 21.52 1.00 -2.88
N LEU A 66 20.80 0.51 -1.86
CA LEU A 66 19.84 -0.59 -2.00
C LEU A 66 18.48 -0.24 -1.40
N ALA A 67 17.42 -0.50 -2.17
CA ALA A 67 16.04 -0.41 -1.73
C ALA A 67 15.20 -1.55 -2.30
N GLU A 68 14.11 -1.86 -1.61
CA GLU A 68 13.17 -2.91 -1.96
C GLU A 68 11.77 -2.32 -2.23
N ILE A 69 11.16 -2.75 -3.33
CA ILE A 69 9.73 -2.54 -3.58
C ILE A 69 8.95 -3.57 -2.77
N ARG A 70 8.09 -3.09 -1.87
CA ARG A 70 7.31 -3.92 -0.95
C ARG A 70 5.83 -3.62 -1.14
N SER A 71 4.98 -4.60 -0.82
CA SER A 71 3.53 -4.38 -0.68
C SER A 71 2.88 -3.77 -1.94
N LEU A 72 3.38 -4.12 -3.12
CA LEU A 72 2.80 -3.69 -4.40
C LEU A 72 1.54 -4.50 -4.68
N ALA A 73 0.40 -3.81 -4.74
CA ALA A 73 -0.90 -4.40 -5.03
C ALA A 73 -1.81 -3.39 -5.72
N VAL A 74 -2.62 -3.85 -6.68
CA VAL A 74 -3.66 -3.08 -7.35
C VAL A 74 -4.91 -3.95 -7.34
N LEU A 75 -6.02 -3.42 -6.86
CA LEU A 75 -7.31 -4.11 -6.90
C LEU A 75 -7.68 -4.44 -8.34
N GLU A 76 -8.22 -5.64 -8.54
CA GLU A 76 -8.81 -6.02 -9.82
C GLU A 76 -10.03 -5.13 -10.09
N ASP A 77 -10.22 -4.73 -11.34
CA ASP A 77 -11.46 -4.09 -11.76
C ASP A 77 -12.55 -5.16 -11.80
N ASP A 78 -13.70 -4.87 -11.19
CA ASP A 78 -14.93 -5.68 -11.33
C ASP A 78 -15.49 -5.61 -12.77
#